data_AF-A0A968TNS5-F1
#
_entry.id   AF-A0A968TNS5-F1
#
_cell.length_a   1.000
_cell.length_b   1.000
_cell.length_c   1.000
_cell.angle_alpha   90.00
_cell.angle_beta   90.00
_cell.angle_gamma   90.00
#
_symmetry.space_group_name_H-M   'P 1'
#
loop_
_entity.id
_entity.type
_entity.pdbx_description
1 polymer ?
#
loop_
_entity_poly.entity_id
_entity_poly.type
_entity_poly.pdbx_seq_one_letter_code
_entity_poly.pdbx_strand_id
1 'polypeptide(L)'
;MQSTGQAVVVWQSFGQDGSFEGVFARRLDANGQPQGTDVQVNQVTAGRQRDASVAIDAAGNFVVVWENFTLAGRSDIIARRFNADGTPNGNEFLINGVDNGLINQAFPNIAMAADGSFVVTWTSNNQDAIDPEEEGSLGVFARRFDATGTAISDEIRVNNTTIDDQQEARRGDRL
;
A
#
# COMPACT_ATOMS: atom_id res chain seq x y z
N MET A 1 2.59 -16.92 13.31
CA MET A 1 4.05 -17.09 13.14
C MET A 1 4.30 -18.51 12.65
N GLN A 2 4.61 -18.71 11.37
CA GLN A 2 5.41 -19.87 10.96
C GLN A 2 6.88 -19.43 10.95
N SER A 3 7.74 -20.28 11.51
CA SER A 3 9.04 -19.95 12.09
C SER A 3 10.22 -20.24 11.17
N THR A 4 10.17 -19.86 9.89
CA THR A 4 11.31 -20.05 8.98
C THR A 4 12.30 -18.88 9.00
N GLY A 5 12.01 -17.79 9.73
CA GLY A 5 12.90 -16.62 9.84
C GLY A 5 13.13 -15.88 8.51
N GLN A 6 12.44 -16.27 7.43
CA GLN A 6 12.57 -15.63 6.13
C GLN A 6 11.94 -14.24 6.17
N ALA A 7 12.59 -13.29 5.50
CA ALA A 7 12.13 -11.92 5.40
C ALA A 7 12.22 -11.43 3.95
N VAL A 8 11.41 -10.44 3.60
CA VAL A 8 11.53 -9.67 2.36
C VAL A 8 11.79 -8.23 2.74
N VAL A 9 12.82 -7.64 2.16
CA VAL A 9 13.09 -6.20 2.25
C VAL A 9 12.73 -5.55 0.94
N VAL A 10 12.17 -4.34 1.02
CA VAL A 10 11.84 -3.51 -0.13
C VAL A 10 12.50 -2.15 0.00
N TRP A 11 12.94 -1.58 -1.11
CA TRP A 11 13.55 -0.26 -1.15
C TRP A 11 13.24 0.45 -2.47
N GLN A 12 13.49 1.76 -2.48
CA GLN A 12 13.45 2.59 -3.67
C GLN A 12 14.86 2.82 -4.19
N SER A 13 15.02 2.83 -5.52
CA SER A 13 16.31 3.10 -6.16
C SER A 13 16.12 4.02 -7.36
N PHE A 14 16.91 5.08 -7.44
CA PHE A 14 16.83 6.06 -8.52
C PHE A 14 17.60 5.58 -9.76
N GLY A 15 16.96 5.59 -10.93
CA GLY A 15 17.61 5.29 -12.22
C GLY A 15 17.83 3.80 -12.51
N GLN A 16 17.61 2.92 -11.54
CA GLN A 16 17.92 1.49 -11.69
C GLN A 16 16.97 0.77 -12.65
N ASP A 17 15.72 1.24 -12.77
CA ASP A 17 14.73 0.72 -13.72
C ASP A 17 14.70 1.51 -15.06
N GLY A 18 15.64 2.45 -15.24
CA GLY A 18 15.71 3.32 -16.41
C GLY A 18 14.86 4.60 -16.32
N SER A 19 14.21 4.88 -15.18
CA SER A 19 13.47 6.13 -14.94
C SER A 19 13.89 6.82 -13.63
N PHE A 20 12.95 7.47 -12.92
CA PHE A 20 13.19 8.08 -11.61
C PHE A 20 13.37 7.00 -10.52
N GLU A 21 12.63 7.07 -9.41
CA GLU A 21 12.64 6.04 -8.39
C GLU A 21 11.83 4.81 -8.83
N GLY A 22 12.45 3.62 -8.81
CA GLY A 22 11.79 2.32 -8.96
C GLY A 22 11.78 1.53 -7.64
N VAL A 23 10.92 0.53 -7.52
CA VAL A 23 10.79 -0.31 -6.31
C VAL A 23 11.46 -1.65 -6.54
N PHE A 24 12.29 -2.05 -5.58
CA PHE A 24 13.05 -3.29 -5.62
C PHE A 24 12.83 -4.10 -4.36
N ALA A 25 13.02 -5.42 -4.47
CA ALA A 25 12.88 -6.35 -3.37
C ALA A 25 14.04 -7.36 -3.33
N ARG A 26 14.34 -7.84 -2.13
CA ARG A 26 15.27 -8.94 -1.91
C ARG A 26 14.77 -9.81 -0.77
N ARG A 27 14.86 -11.11 -0.98
CA ARG A 27 14.57 -12.09 0.07
C ARG A 27 15.80 -12.30 0.93
N LEU A 28 15.55 -12.55 2.20
CA LEU A 28 16.54 -12.90 3.20
C LEU A 28 16.18 -14.25 3.82
N ASP A 29 17.19 -15.08 4.08
CA ASP A 29 17.03 -16.31 4.84
C ASP A 29 16.86 -16.03 6.35
N ALA A 30 16.71 -17.10 7.14
CA ALA A 30 16.56 -17.04 8.60
C ALA A 30 17.69 -16.31 9.34
N ASN A 31 18.87 -16.23 8.72
CA ASN A 31 20.06 -15.58 9.25
C ASN A 31 20.26 -14.17 8.68
N GLY A 32 19.27 -13.65 7.95
CA GLY A 32 19.34 -12.35 7.29
C GLY A 32 20.22 -12.33 6.03
N GLN A 33 20.60 -13.48 5.48
CA GLN A 33 21.43 -13.54 4.28
C GLN A 33 20.60 -13.39 3.01
N PRO A 34 21.03 -12.56 2.04
CA PRO A 34 20.42 -12.47 0.73
C PRO A 34 20.19 -13.81 0.04
N GLN A 35 18.98 -14.03 -0.47
CA GLN A 35 18.65 -15.15 -1.33
C GLN A 35 18.35 -14.65 -2.74
N GLY A 36 19.17 -15.06 -3.71
CA GLY A 36 19.03 -14.66 -5.11
C GLY A 36 19.49 -13.22 -5.39
N THR A 37 19.08 -12.70 -6.55
CA THR A 37 19.36 -11.32 -6.98
C THR A 37 18.24 -10.38 -6.55
N ASP A 38 18.44 -9.08 -6.77
CA ASP A 38 17.37 -8.10 -6.57
C ASP A 38 16.26 -8.34 -7.60
N VAL A 39 15.03 -8.19 -7.15
CA VAL A 39 13.83 -8.27 -7.99
C VAL A 39 13.32 -6.86 -8.18
N GLN A 40 13.23 -6.41 -9.43
CA GLN A 40 12.48 -5.19 -9.74
C GLN A 40 10.99 -5.49 -9.55
N VAL A 41 10.36 -4.77 -8.63
CA VAL A 41 8.97 -4.97 -8.24
C VAL A 41 8.04 -4.33 -9.26
N ASN A 42 8.29 -3.06 -9.59
CA ASN A 42 7.48 -2.32 -10.55
C ASN A 42 7.77 -2.81 -11.99
N GLN A 43 6.72 -3.16 -12.71
CA GLN A 43 6.66 -3.38 -14.13
C GLN A 43 6.48 -2.07 -14.91
N VAL A 44 5.70 -1.12 -14.37
CA VAL A 44 5.59 0.24 -14.93
C VAL A 44 6.72 1.08 -14.34
N THR A 45 7.57 1.61 -15.23
CA THR A 45 8.74 2.42 -14.84
C THR A 45 8.54 3.91 -15.06
N ALA A 46 7.51 4.32 -15.82
CA ALA A 46 7.26 5.73 -16.06
C ALA A 46 6.76 6.43 -14.78
N GLY A 47 7.38 7.56 -14.42
CA GLY A 47 7.04 8.30 -13.20
C GLY A 47 7.96 7.92 -12.04
N ARG A 48 7.46 8.05 -10.82
CA ARG A 48 8.18 7.73 -9.58
C ARG A 48 7.40 6.69 -8.78
N GLN A 49 8.03 5.58 -8.43
CA GLN A 49 7.47 4.56 -7.56
C GLN A 49 8.12 4.68 -6.17
N ARG A 50 7.30 5.03 -5.17
CA ARG A 50 7.73 5.47 -3.83
C ARG A 50 6.91 4.81 -2.72
N ASP A 51 7.34 5.05 -1.48
CA ASP A 51 6.76 4.62 -0.22
C ASP A 51 6.31 3.16 -0.19
N ALA A 52 7.19 2.27 -0.67
CA ALA A 52 6.90 0.86 -0.76
C ALA A 52 6.76 0.20 0.63
N SER A 53 5.81 -0.70 0.74
CA SER A 53 5.56 -1.56 1.91
C SER A 53 5.33 -3.00 1.46
N VAL A 54 5.64 -3.97 2.33
CA VAL A 54 5.57 -5.40 2.00
C VAL A 54 4.97 -6.20 3.15
N ALA A 55 4.16 -7.21 2.81
CA ALA A 55 3.68 -8.22 3.74
C ALA A 55 3.81 -9.62 3.13
N ILE A 56 4.02 -10.62 3.99
CA ILE A 56 4.31 -12.01 3.63
C ILE A 56 3.33 -12.96 4.34
N ASP A 57 2.87 -13.99 3.64
CA ASP A 57 2.00 -15.03 4.18
C ASP A 57 2.79 -16.18 4.84
N ALA A 58 2.07 -17.19 5.36
CA ALA A 58 2.70 -18.33 6.01
C ALA A 58 3.41 -19.30 5.04
N ALA A 59 3.11 -19.24 3.74
CA ALA A 59 3.76 -20.01 2.69
C ALA A 59 4.97 -19.29 2.09
N GLY A 60 5.21 -18.04 2.49
CA GLY A 60 6.30 -17.19 2.00
C GLY A 60 5.94 -16.34 0.79
N ASN A 61 4.70 -16.41 0.28
CA ASN A 61 4.26 -15.50 -0.78
C ASN A 61 4.12 -14.10 -0.20
N PHE A 62 4.38 -13.08 -1.01
CA PHE A 62 4.37 -11.71 -0.53
C PHE A 62 3.71 -10.76 -1.52
N VAL A 63 3.23 -9.65 -0.99
CA VAL A 63 2.65 -8.54 -1.74
C VAL A 63 3.41 -7.29 -1.40
N VAL A 64 3.84 -6.57 -2.42
CA VAL A 64 4.45 -5.24 -2.29
C VAL A 64 3.43 -4.23 -2.75
N VAL A 65 3.23 -3.17 -1.97
CA VAL A 65 2.41 -2.01 -2.30
C VAL A 65 3.28 -0.77 -2.35
N TRP A 66 2.97 0.19 -3.22
CA TRP A 66 3.74 1.43 -3.35
C TRP A 66 2.86 2.56 -3.91
N GLU A 67 3.29 3.79 -3.69
CA GLU A 67 2.77 4.97 -4.37
C GLU A 67 3.37 5.05 -5.78
N ASN A 68 2.52 5.14 -6.80
CA ASN A 68 2.89 5.42 -8.17
C ASN A 68 2.54 6.87 -8.54
N PHE A 69 3.55 7.76 -8.49
CA PHE A 69 3.43 9.15 -8.91
C PHE A 69 3.72 9.26 -10.41
N THR A 70 2.67 9.45 -11.20
CA THR A 70 2.74 9.50 -12.67
C THR A 70 3.34 10.82 -13.18
N LEU A 71 3.81 10.81 -14.43
CA LEU A 71 4.29 12.03 -15.11
C LEU A 71 3.18 13.10 -15.30
N ALA A 72 1.92 12.71 -15.20
CA ALA A 72 0.77 13.62 -15.25
C ALA A 72 0.45 14.27 -13.90
N GLY A 73 1.22 14.00 -12.84
CA GLY A 73 1.03 14.56 -11.51
C GLY A 73 -0.07 13.89 -10.68
N ARG A 74 -0.47 12.67 -11.05
CA ARG A 74 -1.42 11.83 -10.29
C ARG A 74 -0.68 10.78 -9.46
N SER A 75 -1.11 10.55 -8.22
CA SER A 75 -0.63 9.43 -7.38
C SER A 75 -1.70 8.36 -7.17
N ASP A 76 -1.30 7.12 -7.38
CA ASP A 76 -2.09 5.93 -7.10
C ASP A 76 -1.36 4.99 -6.14
N ILE A 77 -2.11 4.14 -5.46
CA ILE A 77 -1.56 2.98 -4.75
C ILE A 77 -1.64 1.76 -5.66
N ILE A 78 -0.48 1.22 -5.99
CA ILE A 78 -0.32 0.03 -6.82
C ILE A 78 0.21 -1.10 -5.96
N ALA A 79 -0.15 -2.32 -6.32
CA ALA A 79 0.38 -3.52 -5.70
C ALA A 79 0.81 -4.55 -6.73
N ARG A 80 1.71 -5.44 -6.33
CA ARG A 80 2.07 -6.63 -7.09
C ARG A 80 2.36 -7.79 -6.15
N ARG A 81 1.92 -8.98 -6.58
CA ARG A 81 2.04 -10.23 -5.82
C ARG A 81 3.22 -11.03 -6.32
N PHE A 82 3.85 -11.77 -5.43
CA PHE A 82 5.01 -12.60 -5.72
C PHE A 82 4.88 -13.94 -5.00
N ASN A 83 5.37 -14.99 -5.66
CA ASN A 83 5.51 -16.31 -5.05
C ASN A 83 6.65 -16.29 -4.02
N ALA A 84 6.69 -17.29 -3.14
CA ALA A 84 7.77 -17.47 -2.17
C ALA A 84 9.16 -17.58 -2.80
N ASP A 85 9.26 -18.01 -4.07
CA ASP A 85 10.51 -18.06 -4.80
C ASP A 85 11.02 -16.66 -5.26
N GLY A 86 10.19 -15.62 -5.14
CA GLY A 86 10.46 -14.24 -5.59
C GLY A 86 9.98 -13.97 -7.02
N THR A 87 9.38 -14.95 -7.71
CA THR A 87 8.82 -14.74 -9.04
C THR A 87 7.50 -13.97 -8.96
N PRO A 88 7.21 -13.05 -9.91
CA PRO A 88 5.93 -12.36 -9.96
C PRO A 88 4.76 -13.34 -10.09
N ASN A 89 3.75 -13.16 -9.24
CA ASN A 89 2.47 -13.88 -9.30
C ASN A 89 1.38 -12.94 -9.83
N GLY A 90 1.51 -12.58 -11.10
CA GLY A 90 0.62 -11.65 -11.79
C GLY A 90 1.23 -10.27 -12.03
N ASN A 91 0.42 -9.44 -12.70
CA ASN A 91 0.77 -8.07 -13.03
C ASN A 91 0.50 -7.12 -11.85
N GLU A 92 0.96 -5.89 -12.00
CA GLU A 92 0.54 -4.79 -11.15
C GLU A 92 -0.98 -4.60 -11.21
N PHE A 93 -1.57 -4.22 -10.08
CA PHE A 93 -2.99 -3.90 -9.98
C PHE A 93 -3.22 -2.71 -9.04
N LEU A 94 -4.28 -1.98 -9.32
CA LEU A 94 -4.66 -0.79 -8.58
C LEU A 94 -5.31 -1.19 -7.25
N ILE A 95 -4.84 -0.59 -6.15
CA ILE A 95 -5.44 -0.77 -4.83
C ILE A 95 -6.59 0.20 -4.63
N ASN A 96 -6.34 1.48 -4.88
CA ASN A 96 -7.37 2.49 -4.83
C ASN A 96 -8.37 2.32 -6.00
N GLY A 97 -9.57 2.88 -5.88
CA GLY A 97 -10.56 2.92 -6.94
C GLY A 97 -10.07 3.76 -8.12
N VAL A 98 -10.68 3.51 -9.28
CA VAL A 98 -10.52 4.41 -10.43
C VAL A 98 -11.40 5.63 -10.16
N ASP A 99 -10.88 6.60 -9.42
CA ASP A 99 -11.61 7.85 -9.18
C ASP A 99 -11.31 8.89 -10.28
N ASN A 100 -12.39 9.54 -10.72
CA ASN A 100 -12.50 10.44 -11.87
C ASN A 100 -11.88 11.84 -11.68
N GLY A 101 -10.85 11.98 -10.83
CA GLY A 101 -10.32 13.30 -10.49
C GLY A 101 -9.02 13.21 -9.72
N LEU A 102 -8.31 14.35 -9.67
CA LEU A 102 -6.93 14.59 -9.21
C LEU A 102 -6.71 14.30 -7.71
N ILE A 103 -7.05 13.10 -7.26
CA ILE A 103 -6.90 12.65 -5.88
C ILE A 103 -5.48 12.10 -5.75
N ASN A 104 -4.74 12.65 -4.80
CA ASN A 104 -3.40 12.16 -4.46
C ASN A 104 -3.52 11.09 -3.38
N GLN A 105 -3.17 9.86 -3.74
CA GLN A 105 -3.11 8.73 -2.84
C GLN A 105 -1.64 8.49 -2.44
N ALA A 106 -1.34 8.41 -1.15
CA ALA A 106 0.05 8.32 -0.68
C ALA A 106 0.20 7.45 0.58
N PHE A 107 1.46 7.12 0.88
CA PHE A 107 1.88 6.41 2.09
C PHE A 107 1.14 5.09 2.34
N PRO A 108 1.21 4.13 1.39
CA PRO A 108 0.51 2.87 1.57
C PRO A 108 1.17 2.01 2.64
N ASN A 109 0.34 1.26 3.34
CA ASN A 109 0.77 0.22 4.27
C ASN A 109 -0.06 -1.04 4.05
N ILE A 110 0.55 -2.21 4.25
CA ILE A 110 -0.09 -3.50 4.03
C ILE A 110 0.07 -4.42 5.23
N ALA A 111 -1.01 -5.13 5.56
CA ALA A 111 -0.99 -6.26 6.49
C ALA A 111 -1.62 -7.49 5.82
N MET A 112 -1.05 -8.66 6.04
CA MET A 112 -1.45 -9.91 5.41
C MET A 112 -1.68 -11.01 6.45
N ALA A 113 -2.75 -11.78 6.24
CA ALA A 113 -3.08 -12.96 7.04
C ALA A 113 -2.35 -14.20 6.53
N ALA A 114 -2.34 -15.26 7.35
CA ALA A 114 -1.65 -16.50 7.03
C ALA A 114 -2.21 -17.22 5.79
N ASP A 115 -3.47 -16.96 5.44
CA ASP A 115 -4.14 -17.50 4.24
C ASP A 115 -3.87 -16.68 2.96
N GLY A 116 -3.05 -15.64 3.06
CA GLY A 116 -2.69 -14.75 1.96
C GLY A 116 -3.69 -13.60 1.72
N SER A 117 -4.83 -13.56 2.41
CA SER A 117 -5.71 -12.38 2.37
C SER A 117 -5.02 -11.17 3.00
N PHE A 118 -5.32 -9.96 2.50
CA PHE A 118 -4.61 -8.76 2.96
C PHE A 118 -5.50 -7.52 2.99
N VAL A 119 -5.08 -6.55 3.79
CA VAL A 119 -5.64 -5.20 3.84
C VAL A 119 -4.54 -4.21 3.49
N VAL A 120 -4.89 -3.24 2.65
CA VAL A 120 -4.01 -2.11 2.34
C VAL A 120 -4.68 -0.86 2.88
N THR A 121 -3.90 -0.01 3.54
CA THR A 121 -4.32 1.32 4.00
C THR A 121 -3.50 2.39 3.31
N TRP A 122 -4.07 3.56 3.07
CA TRP A 122 -3.36 4.69 2.47
C TRP A 122 -3.99 6.02 2.89
N THR A 123 -3.26 7.11 2.65
CA THR A 123 -3.77 8.48 2.83
C THR A 123 -4.31 8.99 1.51
N SER A 124 -5.48 9.61 1.54
CA SER A 124 -6.14 10.21 0.39
C SER A 124 -6.45 11.68 0.66
N ASN A 125 -6.12 12.54 -0.29
CA ASN A 125 -6.47 13.97 -0.24
C ASN A 125 -7.73 14.21 -1.06
N ASN A 126 -8.73 14.89 -0.49
CA ASN A 126 -9.92 15.36 -1.21
C ASN A 126 -10.86 14.27 -1.76
N GLN A 127 -10.73 13.01 -1.32
CA GLN A 127 -11.74 11.98 -1.60
C GLN A 127 -13.00 12.13 -0.73
N ASP A 128 -12.91 12.97 0.32
CA ASP A 128 -13.98 13.32 1.26
C ASP A 128 -14.64 14.69 0.98
N ALA A 129 -14.36 15.34 -0.16
CA ALA A 129 -14.93 16.64 -0.48
C ALA A 129 -16.46 16.54 -0.67
N ILE A 130 -17.20 16.59 0.45
CA ILE A 130 -18.65 16.82 0.47
C ILE A 130 -18.94 18.25 -0.01
N ASP A 131 -17.94 19.13 0.09
CA ASP A 131 -17.91 20.47 -0.50
C ASP A 131 -16.67 20.59 -1.42
N PRO A 132 -16.83 20.92 -2.72
CA PRO A 132 -15.70 21.21 -3.61
C PRO A 132 -14.85 22.41 -3.18
N GLU A 133 -15.27 23.20 -2.18
CA GLU A 133 -14.49 24.29 -1.57
C GLU A 133 -13.68 23.87 -0.32
N GLU A 134 -13.91 22.67 0.25
CA GLU A 134 -13.05 22.12 1.32
C GLU A 134 -11.83 21.40 0.73
N GLU A 135 -10.87 22.19 0.26
CA GLU A 135 -9.52 21.70 0.00
C GLU A 135 -8.86 21.26 1.32
N GLY A 136 -8.52 19.96 1.46
CA GLY A 136 -7.61 19.51 2.51
C GLY A 136 -8.10 18.46 3.51
N SER A 137 -9.28 17.84 3.34
CA SER A 137 -9.62 16.66 4.17
C SER A 137 -8.73 15.48 3.78
N LEU A 138 -7.75 15.18 4.63
CA LEU A 138 -6.98 13.93 4.60
C LEU A 138 -7.84 12.81 5.20
N GLY A 139 -8.23 11.85 4.38
CA GLY A 139 -8.83 10.61 4.85
C GLY A 139 -7.80 9.48 4.88
N VAL A 140 -7.85 8.64 5.91
CA VAL A 140 -7.17 7.34 5.87
C VAL A 140 -8.19 6.34 5.33
N PHE A 141 -7.82 5.65 4.27
CA PHE A 141 -8.66 4.66 3.60
C PHE A 141 -8.07 3.27 3.75
N ALA A 142 -8.92 2.26 3.62
CA ALA A 142 -8.55 0.87 3.59
C ALA A 142 -9.37 0.09 2.58
N ARG A 143 -8.76 -0.97 2.03
CA ARG A 143 -9.45 -1.94 1.20
C ARG A 143 -8.93 -3.34 1.47
N ARG A 144 -9.85 -4.31 1.49
CA ARG A 144 -9.55 -5.72 1.73
C ARG A 144 -9.52 -6.48 0.42
N PHE A 145 -8.58 -7.41 0.34
CA PHE A 145 -8.36 -8.27 -0.81
C PHE A 145 -8.25 -9.72 -0.37
N ASP A 146 -8.70 -10.62 -1.22
CA ASP A 146 -8.38 -12.04 -1.09
C ASP A 146 -6.92 -12.33 -1.50
N ALA A 147 -6.47 -13.58 -1.34
CA ALA A 147 -5.11 -14.00 -1.68
C ALA A 147 -4.78 -13.89 -3.18
N THR A 148 -5.80 -13.77 -4.04
CA THR A 148 -5.63 -13.55 -5.48
C THR A 148 -5.48 -12.07 -5.85
N GLY A 149 -5.54 -11.17 -4.86
CA GLY A 149 -5.55 -9.72 -5.10
C GLY A 149 -6.89 -9.21 -5.62
N THR A 150 -7.96 -10.01 -5.53
CA THR A 150 -9.30 -9.54 -5.85
C THR A 150 -9.86 -8.79 -4.66
N ALA A 151 -10.37 -7.58 -4.87
CA ALA A 151 -10.99 -6.81 -3.81
C ALA A 151 -12.26 -7.53 -3.30
N ILE A 152 -12.34 -7.69 -1.98
CA ILE A 152 -13.50 -8.28 -1.28
C ILE A 152 -14.28 -7.24 -0.48
N SER A 153 -13.85 -5.98 -0.55
CA SER A 153 -14.58 -4.83 -0.04
C SER A 153 -14.48 -3.67 -1.01
N ASP A 154 -15.43 -2.74 -0.87
CA ASP A 154 -15.26 -1.38 -1.34
C ASP A 154 -14.18 -0.66 -0.51
N GLU A 155 -13.83 0.55 -0.90
CA GLU A 155 -12.96 1.42 -0.10
C GLU A 155 -13.70 1.91 1.14
N ILE A 156 -13.00 1.88 2.27
CA ILE A 156 -13.57 2.27 3.56
C ILE A 156 -12.70 3.35 4.15
N ARG A 157 -13.29 4.50 4.48
CA ARG A 157 -12.63 5.52 5.30
C ARG A 157 -12.49 4.99 6.74
N VAL A 158 -11.25 4.89 7.20
CA VAL A 158 -10.88 4.38 8.52
C VAL A 158 -11.01 5.45 9.60
N ASN A 159 -10.73 6.72 9.28
CA ASN A 159 -10.88 7.83 10.23
C ASN A 159 -12.21 8.55 10.03
N ASN A 160 -13.13 8.44 10.99
CA ASN A 160 -14.41 9.17 11.01
C ASN A 160 -14.47 10.25 12.11
N THR A 161 -13.33 10.86 12.45
CA THR A 161 -13.31 12.01 13.36
C THR A 161 -13.66 13.27 12.57
N THR A 162 -14.95 13.54 12.37
CA THR A 162 -15.40 14.93 12.35
C THR A 162 -15.24 15.46 13.76
N ILE A 163 -14.53 16.56 13.93
CA ILE A 163 -14.83 17.69 14.83
C ILE A 163 -13.54 18.51 14.85
N ASP A 164 -13.57 19.58 14.05
CA ASP A 164 -12.78 20.79 14.25
C ASP A 164 -12.78 21.17 15.74
N ASP A 165 -11.72 21.83 16.24
CA ASP A 165 -11.48 22.15 17.65
C ASP A 165 -12.76 22.24 18.53
N GLN A 166 -13.07 21.17 19.28
CA GLN A 166 -13.92 21.27 20.46
C GLN A 166 -13.08 21.03 21.70
N GLN A 167 -12.64 22.14 22.26
CA GLN A 167 -12.17 22.29 23.62
C GLN A 167 -13.26 21.79 24.61
N GLU A 168 -12.88 20.86 25.50
CA GLU A 168 -13.37 20.61 26.88
C GLU A 168 -14.91 20.53 27.16
N ALA A 169 -15.48 19.76 28.08
CA ALA A 169 -15.02 18.85 29.13
C ALA A 169 -16.13 17.81 29.40
N ARG A 170 -15.75 16.63 29.92
CA ARG A 170 -16.67 15.59 30.38
C ARG A 170 -17.38 15.98 31.68
N ARG A 171 -18.68 15.71 31.76
CA ARG A 171 -19.28 15.02 32.93
C ARG A 171 -20.60 14.35 32.54
N GLY A 172 -20.64 13.04 32.67
CA GLY A 172 -21.89 12.29 32.75
C GLY A 172 -22.18 12.02 34.23
N ASP A 173 -23.37 12.39 34.67
CA ASP A 173 -23.97 11.84 35.88
C ASP A 173 -25.07 10.85 35.46
N ARG A 174 -25.01 9.63 36.02
CA ARG A 174 -26.12 8.66 36.12
C ARG A 174 -27.08 9.18 37.21
N LEU A 175 -28.40 9.01 37.19
CA LEU A 175 -29.31 7.99 36.65
C LEU A 175 -30.46 8.63 35.87
#